data_AF-A0A535EQ30-F1
#
_entry.id   AF-A0A535EQ30-F1
#
_cell.length_a   1.000
_cell.length_b   1.000
_cell.length_c   1.000
_cell.angle_alpha   90.00
_cell.angle_beta   90.00
_cell.angle_gamma   90.00
#
_symmetry.space_group_name_H-M   'P 1'
#
loop_
_entity.id
_entity.type
_entity.pdbx_description
1 polymer ?
#
loop_
_entity_poly.entity_id
_entity_poly.type
_entity_poly.pdbx_seq_one_letter_code
_entity_poly.pdbx_strand_id
1 'polypeptide(L)'
;MTLANGNLVAVFNNSNTTTANNQQLAVVCKPSGSSPAGTAHMNCGSPSKVGDDASSGAPTCNFGRGPEPCIPGAFIRTNDFPRLAADPGGQLVSVWQDFRGGELDIQVSRSNDGGQTWTTAARPANPDTGFDHYMPAVDVVKGSNGRFGVSYYRTAQVPNEAANASTTVFAPGQPGVQATASQYVLAGGRGLNTPLAARAISPMFPPPSGNQAGFNGDYSSLVLVGDTAHPLWSDTRNTAPAGQVATVPAPEEDIFTDSLDLPGR
;
A
#
# COMPACT_ATOMS: atom_id res chain seq x y z
N MET A 1 11.41 3.94 -10.18
CA MET A 1 10.93 5.22 -10.73
C MET A 1 12.08 5.96 -11.41
N THR A 2 11.91 6.39 -12.66
CA THR A 2 12.93 7.18 -13.37
C THR A 2 12.66 8.67 -13.18
N LEU A 3 13.69 9.42 -12.79
CA LEU A 3 13.62 10.87 -12.62
C LEU A 3 13.89 11.59 -13.94
N ALA A 4 13.52 12.87 -14.04
CA ALA A 4 13.73 13.67 -15.24
C ALA A 4 15.21 13.80 -15.65
N ASN A 5 16.15 13.66 -14.71
CA ASN A 5 17.58 13.65 -14.96
C ASN A 5 18.13 12.29 -15.42
N GLY A 6 17.26 11.30 -15.67
CA GLY A 6 17.63 9.95 -16.09
C GLY A 6 18.01 9.00 -14.97
N ASN A 7 18.15 9.47 -13.72
CA ASN A 7 18.45 8.59 -12.60
C ASN A 7 17.26 7.65 -12.31
N LEU A 8 17.58 6.43 -11.89
CA LEU A 8 16.63 5.47 -11.38
C LEU A 8 16.63 5.53 -9.85
N VAL A 9 15.45 5.63 -9.24
CA VAL A 9 15.25 5.40 -7.82
C VAL A 9 14.40 4.15 -7.64
N ALA A 10 14.91 3.18 -6.89
CA ALA A 10 14.18 1.97 -6.53
C ALA A 10 14.02 1.92 -5.01
N VAL A 11 12.79 1.76 -4.55
CA VAL A 11 12.47 1.48 -3.14
C VAL A 11 12.19 -0.01 -2.97
N PHE A 12 12.57 -0.57 -1.84
CA PHE A 12 12.38 -1.99 -1.55
C PHE A 12 12.27 -2.22 -0.04
N ASN A 13 11.52 -3.25 0.33
CA ASN A 13 11.54 -3.78 1.68
C ASN A 13 12.85 -4.54 1.92
N ASN A 14 13.45 -4.31 3.08
CA ASN A 14 14.63 -5.01 3.54
C ASN A 14 14.35 -5.70 4.88
N SER A 15 14.23 -7.02 4.81
CA SER A 15 14.01 -7.91 5.97
C SER A 15 15.25 -8.72 6.39
N ASN A 16 16.44 -8.40 5.88
CA ASN A 16 17.66 -9.20 6.11
C ASN A 16 18.64 -8.59 7.13
N THR A 17 18.32 -7.45 7.72
CA THR A 17 19.22 -6.76 8.66
C THR A 17 18.95 -7.23 10.08
N THR A 18 19.79 -8.16 10.56
CA THR A 18 19.60 -8.93 11.80
C THR A 18 19.52 -8.13 13.10
N THR A 19 19.92 -6.85 13.09
CA THR A 19 19.98 -5.97 14.28
C THR A 19 19.10 -4.73 14.17
N ALA A 20 18.31 -4.60 13.09
CA ALA A 20 17.37 -3.52 12.90
C ALA A 20 15.95 -4.09 12.74
N ASN A 21 14.92 -3.30 13.05
CA ASN A 21 13.59 -3.55 12.50
C ASN A 21 13.71 -3.72 10.98
N ASN A 22 12.77 -4.42 10.35
CA ASN A 22 12.65 -4.36 8.89
C ASN A 22 12.61 -2.89 8.45
N GLN A 23 13.10 -2.59 7.26
CA GLN A 23 13.20 -1.21 6.79
C GLN A 23 12.77 -1.11 5.35
N GLN A 24 12.16 0.02 5.04
CA GLN A 24 12.05 0.47 3.66
C GLN A 24 13.36 1.19 3.31
N LEU A 25 14.02 0.74 2.24
CA LEU A 25 15.24 1.32 1.73
C LEU A 25 15.03 1.85 0.32
N ALA A 26 15.88 2.79 -0.09
CA ALA A 26 15.96 3.27 -1.47
C ALA A 26 17.39 3.18 -1.99
N VAL A 27 17.54 2.89 -3.27
CA VAL A 27 18.81 3.06 -4.00
C VAL A 27 18.61 4.03 -5.15
N VAL A 28 19.59 4.93 -5.31
CA VAL A 28 19.66 5.84 -6.45
C VAL A 28 20.75 5.34 -7.39
N CYS A 29 20.37 5.06 -8.63
CA CYS A 29 21.25 4.55 -9.66
C CYS A 29 21.36 5.55 -10.82
N LYS A 30 22.60 5.78 -11.28
CA LYS A 30 22.89 6.67 -12.41
C LYS A 30 23.21 5.84 -13.65
N PRO A 31 22.49 6.02 -14.77
CA PRO A 31 22.81 5.32 -16.00
C PRO A 31 24.14 5.81 -16.59
N SER A 32 24.90 4.91 -17.18
CA SER A 32 26.10 5.20 -17.97
C SER A 32 26.24 4.19 -19.10
N GLY A 33 27.17 4.46 -20.03
CA GLY A 33 27.41 3.59 -21.19
C GLY A 33 26.38 3.77 -22.31
N SER A 34 26.29 2.79 -23.20
CA SER A 34 25.46 2.83 -24.40
C SER A 34 24.77 1.49 -24.62
N SER A 35 23.43 1.49 -24.74
CA SER A 35 22.66 0.29 -25.03
C SER A 35 23.01 -0.31 -26.40
N PRO A 36 23.13 0.49 -27.49
CA PRO A 36 23.60 -0.04 -28.78
C PRO A 36 25.01 -0.65 -28.74
N ALA A 37 25.90 -0.13 -27.89
CA ALA A 37 27.26 -0.64 -27.74
C ALA A 37 27.37 -1.82 -26.75
N GLY A 38 26.27 -2.23 -26.10
CA GLY A 38 26.28 -3.28 -25.07
C GLY A 38 27.02 -2.89 -23.78
N THR A 39 27.27 -1.60 -23.53
CA THR A 39 28.00 -1.10 -22.36
C THR A 39 27.09 -0.42 -21.32
N ALA A 40 25.78 -0.38 -21.56
CA ALA A 40 24.82 0.23 -20.64
C ALA A 40 24.83 -0.46 -19.28
N HIS A 41 24.99 0.32 -18.21
CA HIS A 41 24.89 -0.16 -16.83
C HIS A 41 24.34 0.93 -15.90
N MET A 42 23.86 0.49 -14.74
CA MET A 42 23.35 1.35 -13.67
C MET A 42 24.36 1.40 -12.53
N ASN A 43 24.85 2.59 -12.18
CA ASN A 43 25.75 2.80 -11.05
C ASN A 43 24.93 3.16 -9.82
N CYS A 44 24.62 2.18 -8.99
CA CYS A 44 23.82 2.37 -7.78
C CYS A 44 24.70 2.79 -6.58
N GLY A 45 24.27 3.83 -5.87
CA GLY A 45 24.88 4.23 -4.61
C GLY A 45 24.50 3.32 -3.44
N SER A 46 25.03 3.64 -2.26
CA SER A 46 24.61 2.99 -1.01
C SER A 46 23.12 3.21 -0.74
N PRO A 47 22.41 2.21 -0.16
CA PRO A 47 21.01 2.38 0.21
C PRO A 47 20.80 3.52 1.22
N SER A 48 19.75 4.31 1.02
CA SER A 48 19.24 5.28 2.00
C SER A 48 18.01 4.73 2.70
N LYS A 49 17.83 5.05 3.99
CA LYS A 49 16.67 4.60 4.75
C LYS A 49 15.45 5.47 4.41
N VAL A 50 14.39 4.86 3.90
CA VAL A 50 13.09 5.51 3.61
C VAL A 50 12.27 5.61 4.89
N GLY A 51 12.25 4.54 5.68
CA GLY A 51 11.52 4.45 6.93
C GLY A 51 11.67 3.08 7.59
N ASP A 52 11.27 2.99 8.85
CA ASP A 52 11.08 1.71 9.52
C ASP A 52 9.89 0.97 8.93
N ASP A 53 9.96 -0.35 8.94
CA ASP A 53 8.87 -1.26 8.66
C ASP A 53 8.68 -2.13 9.91
N ALA A 54 7.68 -1.78 10.70
CA ALA A 54 7.41 -2.46 11.96
C ALA A 54 6.39 -3.59 11.72
N SER A 55 6.88 -4.82 11.57
CA SER A 55 6.04 -6.01 11.42
C SER A 55 5.96 -6.86 12.69
N SER A 56 6.67 -6.47 13.76
CA SER A 56 6.67 -7.19 15.03
C SER A 56 5.28 -7.21 15.64
N GLY A 57 4.77 -8.41 15.90
CA GLY A 57 3.42 -8.60 16.42
C GLY A 57 2.32 -8.31 15.40
N ALA A 58 2.63 -8.20 14.10
CA ALA A 58 1.61 -8.14 13.06
C ALA A 58 0.83 -9.47 12.97
N PRO A 59 -0.48 -9.43 12.70
CA PRO A 59 -1.30 -10.63 12.60
C PRO A 59 -0.86 -11.53 11.44
N THR A 60 -0.98 -12.84 11.66
CA THR A 60 -0.72 -13.85 10.63
C THR A 60 -1.95 -14.71 10.37
N CYS A 61 -2.11 -15.13 9.11
CA CYS A 61 -3.15 -16.04 8.66
C CYS A 61 -2.50 -17.24 7.96
N ASN A 62 -3.23 -18.33 7.79
CA ASN A 62 -2.74 -19.48 7.01
C ASN A 62 -3.62 -19.73 5.79
N PHE A 63 -3.11 -19.38 4.61
CA PHE A 63 -3.75 -19.61 3.31
C PHE A 63 -3.36 -20.96 2.67
N GLY A 64 -2.97 -21.94 3.50
CA GLY A 64 -2.54 -23.27 3.06
C GLY A 64 -1.02 -23.41 2.81
N ARG A 65 -0.23 -22.37 3.13
CA ARG A 65 1.24 -22.34 2.93
C ARG A 65 2.02 -22.13 4.24
N GLY A 66 1.32 -22.14 5.37
CA GLY A 66 1.84 -21.75 6.67
C GLY A 66 1.44 -20.32 7.06
N PRO A 67 1.78 -19.88 8.29
CA PRO A 67 1.48 -18.53 8.75
C PRO A 67 2.22 -17.48 7.93
N GLU A 68 1.47 -16.52 7.38
CA GLU A 68 1.99 -15.36 6.66
C GLU A 68 1.24 -14.09 7.10
N PRO A 69 1.88 -12.89 7.04
CA PRO A 69 1.22 -11.63 7.41
C PRO A 69 -0.09 -11.43 6.65
N CYS A 70 -1.12 -10.96 7.36
CA CYS A 70 -2.44 -10.78 6.76
C CYS A 70 -3.23 -9.62 7.36
N ILE A 71 -4.37 -9.34 6.74
CA ILE A 71 -5.46 -8.55 7.30
C ILE A 71 -6.52 -9.54 7.80
N PRO A 72 -6.67 -9.80 9.11
CA PRO A 72 -7.57 -10.85 9.62
C PRO A 72 -9.03 -10.64 9.24
N GLY A 73 -9.54 -9.42 9.39
CA GLY A 73 -10.94 -9.10 9.17
C GLY A 73 -11.42 -9.46 7.76
N ALA A 74 -10.64 -9.03 6.76
CA ALA A 74 -10.90 -9.32 5.36
C ALA A 74 -10.27 -10.65 4.87
N PHE A 75 -9.45 -11.29 5.70
CA PHE A 75 -8.63 -12.47 5.39
C PHE A 75 -7.86 -12.30 4.08
N ILE A 76 -7.01 -11.26 4.04
CA ILE A 76 -6.21 -10.89 2.86
C ILE A 76 -4.73 -11.05 3.19
N ARG A 77 -3.96 -11.67 2.30
CA ARG A 77 -2.50 -11.67 2.43
C ARG A 77 -1.99 -10.24 2.31
N THR A 78 -1.08 -9.83 3.18
CA THR A 78 -0.50 -8.49 3.05
C THR A 78 0.97 -8.55 2.65
N ASN A 79 1.44 -7.45 2.06
CA ASN A 79 2.86 -7.19 1.91
C ASN A 79 3.14 -5.75 2.33
N ASP A 80 4.30 -5.56 2.95
CA ASP A 80 4.89 -4.29 3.37
C ASP A 80 5.67 -3.65 2.21
N PHE A 81 5.34 -3.95 0.95
CA PHE A 81 6.11 -3.46 -0.19
C PHE A 81 5.87 -1.96 -0.40
N PRO A 82 6.95 -1.16 -0.51
CA PRO A 82 6.82 0.27 -0.66
C PRO A 82 6.37 0.63 -2.07
N ARG A 83 5.51 1.64 -2.18
CA ARG A 83 5.10 2.27 -3.43
C ARG A 83 5.74 3.65 -3.51
N LEU A 84 6.15 4.06 -4.71
CA LEU A 84 6.91 5.28 -4.93
C LEU A 84 6.31 6.10 -6.06
N ALA A 85 6.18 7.40 -5.81
CA ALA A 85 5.84 8.39 -6.82
C ALA A 85 6.91 9.50 -6.88
N ALA A 86 7.12 10.05 -8.09
CA ALA A 86 8.05 11.15 -8.32
C ALA A 86 7.37 12.34 -8.99
N ASP A 87 7.81 13.53 -8.56
CA ASP A 87 7.57 14.80 -9.23
C ASP A 87 8.74 15.10 -10.19
N PRO A 88 8.54 15.83 -11.32
CA PRO A 88 9.62 16.17 -12.24
C PRO A 88 10.74 16.99 -11.58
N GLY A 89 10.44 17.73 -10.50
CA GLY A 89 11.44 18.45 -9.70
C GLY A 89 12.33 17.56 -8.82
N GLY A 90 12.16 16.24 -8.86
CA GLY A 90 12.95 15.28 -8.08
C GLY A 90 12.45 15.03 -6.66
N GLN A 91 11.29 15.60 -6.28
CA GLN A 91 10.61 15.22 -5.06
C GLN A 91 10.02 13.83 -5.20
N LEU A 92 10.11 13.04 -4.13
CA LEU A 92 9.58 11.68 -4.07
C LEU A 92 8.65 11.52 -2.89
N VAL A 93 7.65 10.67 -3.05
CA VAL A 93 6.78 10.20 -1.96
C VAL A 93 6.77 8.68 -2.01
N SER A 94 7.15 8.07 -0.89
CA SER A 94 7.05 6.63 -0.68
C SER A 94 5.98 6.35 0.37
N VAL A 95 5.17 5.33 0.12
CA VAL A 95 4.19 4.81 1.09
C VAL A 95 4.34 3.31 1.25
N TRP A 96 4.08 2.80 2.45
CA TRP A 96 4.10 1.37 2.76
C TRP A 96 3.13 1.11 3.90
N GLN A 97 2.76 -0.15 4.08
CA GLN A 97 1.98 -0.58 5.24
C GLN A 97 2.93 -1.07 6.34
N ASP A 98 2.66 -0.74 7.60
CA ASP A 98 3.27 -1.43 8.74
C ASP A 98 2.36 -1.46 9.98
N PHE A 99 2.79 -2.16 11.04
CA PHE A 99 1.99 -2.48 12.24
C PHE A 99 2.44 -1.72 13.51
N ARG A 100 3.20 -0.62 13.38
CA ARG A 100 3.79 0.07 14.56
C ARG A 100 2.75 0.57 15.58
N GLY A 101 1.50 0.75 15.15
CA GLY A 101 0.39 1.29 15.94
C GLY A 101 -0.48 0.24 16.63
N GLY A 102 -0.23 -1.06 16.41
CA GLY A 102 -1.17 -2.13 16.80
C GLY A 102 -2.34 -2.30 15.81
N GLU A 103 -2.27 -1.60 14.69
CA GLU A 103 -3.13 -1.77 13.52
C GLU A 103 -2.26 -1.58 12.28
N LEU A 104 -2.67 -2.18 11.16
CA LEU A 104 -1.95 -2.00 9.90
C LEU A 104 -2.30 -0.64 9.30
N ASP A 105 -1.31 0.23 9.23
CA ASP A 105 -1.47 1.62 8.79
C ASP A 105 -0.58 1.94 7.60
N ILE A 106 -1.00 2.94 6.81
CA ILE A 106 -0.20 3.42 5.68
C ILE A 106 0.76 4.51 6.17
N GLN A 107 2.06 4.22 6.16
CA GLN A 107 3.11 5.19 6.46
C GLN A 107 3.48 6.01 5.22
N VAL A 108 3.98 7.23 5.44
CA VAL A 108 4.43 8.15 4.36
C VAL A 108 5.81 8.70 4.66
N SER A 109 6.68 8.67 3.67
CA SER A 109 7.99 9.32 3.70
C SER A 109 8.24 10.08 2.39
N ARG A 110 8.96 11.20 2.48
CA ARG A 110 9.26 12.07 1.34
C ARG A 110 10.75 12.30 1.22
N SER A 111 11.21 12.44 -0.01
CA SER A 111 12.56 12.92 -0.33
C SER A 111 12.46 14.18 -1.18
N ASN A 112 13.32 15.16 -0.91
CA ASN A 112 13.42 16.40 -1.70
C ASN A 112 14.74 16.46 -2.50
N ASP A 113 15.55 15.40 -2.48
CA ASP A 113 16.90 15.36 -3.04
C ASP A 113 17.14 14.14 -3.96
N GLY A 114 16.06 13.65 -4.57
CA GLY A 114 16.12 12.54 -5.52
C GLY A 114 16.37 11.18 -4.88
N GLY A 115 16.00 10.99 -3.61
CA GLY A 115 16.05 9.72 -2.89
C GLY A 115 17.30 9.53 -2.05
N GLN A 116 18.10 10.58 -1.84
CA GLN A 116 19.32 10.49 -1.02
C GLN A 116 18.98 10.55 0.47
N THR A 117 18.04 11.41 0.85
CA THR A 117 17.52 11.50 2.21
C THR A 117 15.99 11.47 2.22
N TRP A 118 15.45 11.01 3.35
CA TRP A 118 14.02 10.79 3.54
C TRP A 118 13.56 11.33 4.89
N THR A 119 12.31 11.79 4.93
CA THR A 119 11.68 12.33 6.14
C THR A 119 11.23 11.21 7.07
N THR A 120 11.17 11.47 8.37
CA THR A 120 10.58 10.52 9.32
C THR A 120 9.06 10.41 9.14
N ALA A 121 8.54 9.19 9.00
CA ALA A 121 7.11 8.88 9.05
C ALA A 121 6.60 8.97 10.50
N ALA A 122 6.17 10.16 10.92
CA ALA A 122 5.76 10.42 12.30
C ALA A 122 4.32 10.00 12.62
N ARG A 123 3.42 10.06 11.62
CA ARG A 123 2.00 9.68 11.73
C ARG A 123 1.52 9.04 10.42
N PRO A 124 0.59 8.09 10.49
CA PRO A 124 0.07 7.40 9.31
C PRO A 124 -0.77 8.32 8.42
N ALA A 125 -0.92 7.95 7.15
CA ALA A 125 -1.71 8.66 6.15
C ALA A 125 -3.20 8.63 6.46
N ASN A 126 -3.70 7.50 6.96
CA ASN A 126 -5.09 7.32 7.33
C ASN A 126 -5.45 8.08 8.62
N PRO A 127 -6.66 8.66 8.71
CA PRO A 127 -7.06 9.52 9.83
C PRO A 127 -7.65 8.78 11.04
N ASP A 128 -7.93 7.50 10.90
CA ASP A 128 -8.75 6.74 11.83
C ASP A 128 -8.08 5.47 12.33
N THR A 129 -8.63 4.97 13.45
CA THR A 129 -8.11 3.85 14.25
C THR A 129 -9.19 2.78 14.44
N GLY A 130 -8.81 1.56 14.80
CA GLY A 130 -9.66 0.38 14.86
C GLY A 130 -9.90 -0.26 13.48
N PHE A 131 -9.09 0.11 12.49
CA PHE A 131 -9.21 -0.35 11.11
C PHE A 131 -7.83 -0.65 10.54
N ASP A 132 -7.72 -1.73 9.79
CA ASP A 132 -6.54 -2.03 8.99
C ASP A 132 -6.65 -1.39 7.61
N HIS A 133 -5.55 -0.82 7.17
CA HIS A 133 -5.37 -0.12 5.91
C HIS A 133 -4.33 -0.83 5.06
N TYR A 134 -4.68 -1.26 3.86
CA TYR A 134 -3.84 -2.19 3.10
C TYR A 134 -3.77 -1.90 1.60
N MET A 135 -2.74 -2.46 0.95
CA MET A 135 -2.44 -2.32 -0.47
C MET A 135 -2.48 -0.87 -0.96
N PRO A 136 -1.61 0.02 -0.43
CA PRO A 136 -1.63 1.41 -0.83
C PRO A 136 -1.20 1.58 -2.29
N ALA A 137 -1.63 2.67 -2.91
CA ALA A 137 -1.05 3.25 -4.11
C ALA A 137 -0.81 4.75 -3.88
N VAL A 138 0.16 5.33 -4.56
CA VAL A 138 0.55 6.74 -4.39
C VAL A 138 0.85 7.38 -5.73
N ASP A 139 0.46 8.65 -5.88
CA ASP A 139 0.97 9.52 -6.93
C ASP A 139 1.05 10.97 -6.42
N VAL A 140 1.79 11.82 -7.13
CA VAL A 140 2.00 13.23 -6.82
C VAL A 140 1.44 14.12 -7.91
N VAL A 141 0.89 15.26 -7.52
CA VAL A 141 0.44 16.29 -8.46
C VAL A 141 1.68 16.96 -9.04
N LYS A 142 1.96 16.72 -10.33
CA LYS A 142 3.18 17.17 -10.99
C LYS A 142 3.30 18.70 -10.98
N GLY A 143 4.49 19.22 -10.67
CA GLY A 143 4.77 20.66 -10.60
C GLY A 143 4.10 21.36 -9.41
N SER A 144 3.50 20.62 -8.49
CA SER A 144 2.94 21.19 -7.27
C SER A 144 4.00 21.35 -6.18
N ASN A 145 3.75 22.26 -5.23
CA ASN A 145 4.55 22.33 -4.00
C ASN A 145 4.18 21.19 -3.03
N GLY A 146 4.47 19.94 -3.42
CA GLY A 146 4.33 18.75 -2.59
C GLY A 146 2.90 18.24 -2.35
N ARG A 147 1.97 18.48 -3.28
CA ARG A 147 0.61 17.88 -3.23
C ARG A 147 0.68 16.44 -3.73
N PHE A 148 0.06 15.52 -3.00
CA PHE A 148 0.06 14.10 -3.33
C PHE A 148 -1.22 13.42 -2.84
N GLY A 149 -1.45 12.22 -3.36
CA GLY A 149 -2.57 11.37 -3.01
C GLY A 149 -2.12 9.96 -2.70
N VAL A 150 -2.89 9.30 -1.84
CA VAL A 150 -2.73 7.90 -1.49
C VAL A 150 -4.10 7.24 -1.60
N SER A 151 -4.20 6.10 -2.25
CA SER A 151 -5.41 5.27 -2.20
C SER A 151 -5.09 3.94 -1.53
N TYR A 152 -6.04 3.39 -0.78
CA TYR A 152 -5.84 2.17 0.00
C TYR A 152 -7.18 1.51 0.32
N TYR A 153 -7.13 0.23 0.65
CA TYR A 153 -8.26 -0.49 1.21
C TYR A 153 -8.33 -0.27 2.71
N ARG A 154 -9.53 -0.39 3.27
CA ARG A 154 -9.80 -0.21 4.70
C ARG A 154 -10.82 -1.23 5.18
N THR A 155 -10.52 -1.94 6.27
CA THR A 155 -11.41 -2.92 6.91
C THR A 155 -11.33 -2.82 8.42
N ALA A 156 -12.39 -3.19 9.15
CA ALA A 156 -12.35 -3.20 10.61
C ALA A 156 -11.40 -4.30 11.13
N GLN A 157 -10.70 -4.01 12.23
CA GLN A 157 -9.93 -5.02 12.94
C GLN A 157 -10.85 -6.09 13.56
N VAL A 158 -10.31 -7.29 13.74
CA VAL A 158 -11.00 -8.33 14.51
C VAL A 158 -10.86 -8.10 16.02
N PRO A 159 -11.74 -8.69 16.86
CA PRO A 159 -11.62 -8.56 18.30
C PRO A 159 -10.25 -9.01 18.82
N ASN A 160 -9.59 -8.14 19.60
CA ASN A 160 -8.27 -8.38 20.21
C ASN A 160 -7.16 -8.68 19.20
N GLU A 161 -7.24 -8.15 17.97
CA GLU A 161 -6.29 -8.44 16.90
C GLU A 161 -4.82 -8.25 17.33
N ALA A 162 -4.45 -7.05 17.79
CA ALA A 162 -3.09 -6.76 18.23
C ALA A 162 -2.63 -7.60 19.44
N ALA A 163 -3.54 -7.89 20.37
CA ALA A 163 -3.22 -8.69 21.54
C ALA A 163 -2.97 -10.17 21.17
N ASN A 164 -3.65 -10.67 20.14
CA ASN A 164 -3.59 -12.06 19.71
C ASN A 164 -2.57 -12.32 18.61
N ALA A 165 -2.11 -11.28 17.90
CA ALA A 165 -1.28 -11.43 16.71
C ALA A 165 0.04 -12.18 16.90
N SER A 166 0.62 -12.18 18.10
CA SER A 166 1.83 -12.97 18.42
C SER A 166 1.57 -14.41 18.88
N THR A 167 0.33 -14.78 19.15
CA THR A 167 -0.05 -16.07 19.77
C THR A 167 -1.07 -16.86 18.96
N THR A 168 -1.72 -16.24 17.99
CA THR A 168 -2.80 -16.81 17.20
C THR A 168 -2.49 -16.67 15.72
N VAL A 169 -2.70 -17.78 14.99
CA VAL A 169 -2.83 -17.75 13.53
C VAL A 169 -4.31 -17.58 13.23
N PHE A 170 -4.68 -16.45 12.62
CA PHE A 170 -6.07 -16.13 12.32
C PHE A 170 -6.60 -17.03 11.21
N ALA A 171 -7.82 -17.54 11.39
CA ALA A 171 -8.47 -18.44 10.45
C ALA A 171 -9.99 -18.22 10.40
N PRO A 172 -10.64 -18.40 9.24
CA PRO A 172 -12.09 -18.30 9.11
C PRO A 172 -12.81 -19.21 10.12
N GLY A 173 -13.90 -18.70 10.69
CA GLY A 173 -14.63 -19.35 11.79
C GLY A 173 -14.30 -18.77 13.16
N GLN A 174 -13.19 -18.03 13.29
CA GLN A 174 -12.95 -17.15 14.45
C GLN A 174 -13.79 -15.87 14.35
N PRO A 175 -14.13 -15.21 15.48
CA PRO A 175 -14.93 -13.99 15.46
C PRO A 175 -14.32 -12.89 14.57
N GLY A 176 -15.07 -12.45 13.55
CA GLY A 176 -14.68 -11.36 12.65
C GLY A 176 -13.71 -11.74 11.52
N VAL A 177 -13.02 -12.88 11.59
CA VAL A 177 -12.07 -13.29 10.56
C VAL A 177 -12.80 -13.69 9.27
N GLN A 178 -12.38 -13.12 8.15
CA GLN A 178 -13.07 -13.24 6.84
C GLN A 178 -14.56 -12.85 6.92
N ALA A 179 -14.92 -11.91 7.79
CA ALA A 179 -16.30 -11.49 7.98
C ALA A 179 -16.50 -9.98 7.94
N THR A 180 -15.42 -9.19 8.03
CA THR A 180 -15.52 -7.73 7.97
C THR A 180 -15.47 -7.25 6.53
N ALA A 181 -16.43 -6.39 6.15
CA ALA A 181 -16.44 -5.76 4.85
C ALA A 181 -15.32 -4.72 4.74
N SER A 182 -14.80 -4.59 3.52
CA SER A 182 -13.80 -3.59 3.15
C SER A 182 -14.44 -2.44 2.38
N GLN A 183 -13.75 -1.30 2.36
CA GLN A 183 -14.00 -0.19 1.45
C GLN A 183 -12.68 0.31 0.84
N TYR A 184 -12.77 0.98 -0.30
CA TYR A 184 -11.65 1.63 -0.96
C TYR A 184 -11.69 3.14 -0.69
N VAL A 185 -10.54 3.69 -0.30
CA VAL A 185 -10.39 5.05 0.21
C VAL A 185 -9.41 5.82 -0.67
N LEU A 186 -9.75 7.08 -0.95
CA LEU A 186 -8.84 8.06 -1.53
C LEU A 186 -8.52 9.11 -0.47
N ALA A 187 -7.23 9.36 -0.27
CA ALA A 187 -6.72 10.37 0.63
C ALA A 187 -5.75 11.32 -0.08
N GLY A 188 -5.68 12.57 0.37
CA GLY A 188 -4.85 13.59 -0.23
C GLY A 188 -4.43 14.67 0.74
N GLY A 189 -3.29 15.29 0.44
CA GLY A 189 -2.75 16.38 1.24
C GLY A 189 -1.44 16.92 0.69
N ARG A 190 -0.79 17.77 1.48
CA ARG A 190 0.44 18.48 1.10
C ARG A 190 1.53 18.26 2.13
N GLY A 191 2.76 18.02 1.66
CA GLY A 191 3.92 17.87 2.53
C GLY A 191 3.80 16.66 3.46
N LEU A 192 4.07 16.84 4.75
CA LEU A 192 4.00 15.79 5.77
C LEU A 192 2.83 16.00 6.74
N ASN A 193 1.78 16.71 6.31
CA ASN A 193 0.63 16.99 7.16
C ASN A 193 -0.26 15.74 7.24
N THR A 194 0.18 14.74 7.99
CA THR A 194 -0.57 13.52 8.27
C THR A 194 -1.32 13.61 9.62
N PRO A 195 -2.52 13.01 9.73
CA PRO A 195 -3.20 12.23 8.70
C PRO A 195 -3.75 13.10 7.57
N LEU A 196 -3.93 12.46 6.40
CA LEU A 196 -4.45 13.10 5.21
C LEU A 196 -5.96 13.29 5.29
N ALA A 197 -6.49 14.24 4.52
CA ALA A 197 -7.93 14.28 4.28
C ALA A 197 -8.30 13.04 3.45
N ALA A 198 -9.29 12.28 3.89
CA ALA A 198 -9.65 11.00 3.27
C ALA A 198 -11.15 10.88 3.05
N ARG A 199 -11.56 10.13 2.02
CA ARG A 199 -12.96 9.73 1.80
C ARG A 199 -13.04 8.34 1.19
N ALA A 200 -14.08 7.59 1.55
CA ALA A 200 -14.44 6.37 0.86
C ALA A 200 -14.91 6.70 -0.57
N ILE A 201 -14.48 5.89 -1.54
CA ILE A 201 -14.83 6.02 -2.96
C ILE A 201 -15.50 4.77 -3.51
N SER A 202 -15.59 3.71 -2.71
CA SER A 202 -16.43 2.55 -2.95
C SER A 202 -17.57 2.46 -1.92
N PRO A 203 -18.67 1.76 -2.24
CA PRO A 203 -19.48 1.09 -1.24
C PRO A 203 -18.66 0.08 -0.44
N MET A 204 -19.24 -0.41 0.66
CA MET A 204 -18.71 -1.58 1.36
C MET A 204 -18.86 -2.83 0.49
N PHE A 205 -17.86 -3.71 0.52
CA PHE A 205 -17.87 -4.99 -0.20
C PHE A 205 -17.37 -6.13 0.70
N PRO A 206 -17.91 -7.35 0.52
CA PRO A 206 -17.56 -8.49 1.36
C PRO A 206 -16.11 -8.96 1.14
N PRO A 207 -15.50 -9.69 2.08
CA PRO A 207 -14.20 -10.29 1.84
C PRO A 207 -14.24 -11.30 0.67
N PRO A 208 -13.15 -11.44 -0.11
CA PRO A 208 -13.01 -12.51 -1.10
C PRO A 208 -13.20 -13.89 -0.48
N SER A 209 -13.80 -14.80 -1.26
CA SER A 209 -14.14 -16.16 -0.81
C SER A 209 -13.80 -17.20 -1.87
N GLY A 210 -13.98 -18.48 -1.53
CA GLY A 210 -13.65 -19.58 -2.44
C GLY A 210 -12.19 -19.54 -2.89
N ASN A 211 -11.96 -19.71 -4.20
CA ASN A 211 -10.60 -19.71 -4.77
C ASN A 211 -9.91 -18.33 -4.76
N GLN A 212 -10.65 -17.25 -4.48
CA GLN A 212 -10.09 -15.90 -4.36
C GLN A 212 -9.82 -15.50 -2.91
N ALA A 213 -10.16 -16.35 -1.92
CA ALA A 213 -9.86 -16.08 -0.52
C ALA A 213 -8.36 -15.79 -0.34
N GLY A 214 -8.03 -14.70 0.35
CA GLY A 214 -6.65 -14.23 0.51
C GLY A 214 -6.17 -13.21 -0.51
N PHE A 215 -6.91 -12.94 -1.59
CA PHE A 215 -6.48 -12.04 -2.67
C PHE A 215 -7.39 -10.83 -2.82
N ASN A 216 -6.83 -9.63 -2.66
CA ASN A 216 -7.48 -8.35 -2.97
C ASN A 216 -6.42 -7.24 -3.07
N GLY A 217 -6.55 -6.33 -4.03
CA GLY A 217 -5.73 -5.13 -4.10
C GLY A 217 -4.35 -5.25 -4.76
N ASP A 218 -3.97 -6.45 -5.22
CA ASP A 218 -2.76 -6.68 -6.02
C ASP A 218 -2.73 -5.83 -7.31
N TYR A 219 -3.91 -5.39 -7.77
CA TYR A 219 -4.12 -4.63 -9.00
C TYR A 219 -4.38 -3.14 -8.76
N SER A 220 -4.15 -2.61 -7.55
CA SER A 220 -4.46 -1.22 -7.25
C SER A 220 -3.42 -0.21 -7.76
N SER A 221 -3.90 0.93 -8.25
CA SER A 221 -3.07 2.05 -8.70
C SER A 221 -3.77 3.40 -8.52
N LEU A 222 -2.97 4.47 -8.53
CA LEU A 222 -3.44 5.84 -8.47
C LEU A 222 -2.66 6.68 -9.47
N VAL A 223 -3.36 7.49 -10.25
CA VAL A 223 -2.76 8.51 -11.12
C VAL A 223 -3.39 9.86 -10.79
N LEU A 224 -2.57 10.90 -10.69
CA LEU A 224 -3.01 12.28 -10.49
C LEU A 224 -2.69 13.14 -11.71
N VAL A 225 -3.72 13.82 -12.24
CA VAL A 225 -3.59 14.83 -13.29
C VAL A 225 -4.11 16.15 -12.74
N GLY A 226 -3.19 17.05 -12.38
CA GLY A 226 -3.55 18.17 -11.52
C GLY A 226 -4.13 17.66 -10.19
N ASP A 227 -5.19 18.28 -9.72
CA ASP A 227 -5.92 17.83 -8.52
C ASP A 227 -7.01 16.79 -8.82
N THR A 228 -7.07 16.23 -10.03
CA THR A 228 -7.98 15.14 -10.37
C THR A 228 -7.29 13.80 -10.15
N ALA A 229 -7.92 12.96 -9.33
CA ALA A 229 -7.46 11.60 -9.05
C ALA A 229 -8.16 10.58 -9.97
N HIS A 230 -7.38 9.61 -10.42
CA HIS A 230 -7.82 8.45 -11.21
C HIS A 230 -7.36 7.17 -10.49
N PRO A 231 -8.07 6.75 -9.43
CA PRO A 231 -7.81 5.47 -8.78
C PRO A 231 -8.31 4.31 -9.63
N LEU A 232 -7.62 3.17 -9.53
CA LEU A 232 -8.07 1.88 -10.05
C LEU A 232 -7.90 0.85 -8.94
N TRP A 233 -8.93 0.06 -8.68
CA TRP A 233 -8.95 -0.95 -7.63
C TRP A 233 -9.81 -2.13 -8.02
N SER A 234 -9.62 -3.26 -7.34
CA SER A 234 -10.50 -4.41 -7.43
C SER A 234 -11.40 -4.52 -6.20
N ASP A 235 -12.63 -4.96 -6.38
CA ASP A 235 -13.47 -5.38 -5.25
C ASP A 235 -14.57 -6.38 -5.63
N THR A 236 -15.26 -6.89 -4.62
CA THR A 236 -16.18 -8.03 -4.68
C THR A 236 -17.64 -7.62 -4.50
N ARG A 237 -17.98 -6.35 -4.74
CA ARG A 237 -19.35 -5.84 -4.52
C ARG A 237 -20.38 -6.51 -5.44
N ASN A 238 -19.93 -6.96 -6.61
CA ASN A 238 -20.77 -7.59 -7.62
C ASN A 238 -20.80 -9.11 -7.41
N THR A 239 -21.89 -9.72 -7.87
CA THR A 239 -22.07 -11.17 -7.81
C THR A 239 -22.10 -11.71 -9.23
N ALA A 240 -21.19 -12.63 -9.52
CA ALA A 240 -21.20 -13.40 -10.75
C ALA A 240 -22.44 -14.29 -10.80
N PRO A 241 -23.08 -14.44 -11.99
CA PRO A 241 -24.08 -15.48 -12.21
C PRO A 241 -23.52 -16.89 -11.99
N ALA A 242 -24.42 -17.83 -11.66
CA ALA A 242 -24.08 -19.24 -11.61
C ALA A 242 -23.51 -19.73 -12.95
N GLY A 243 -22.43 -20.49 -12.89
CA GLY A 243 -21.73 -21.04 -14.06
C GLY A 243 -20.61 -20.16 -14.63
N GLN A 244 -20.45 -18.91 -14.19
CA GLN A 244 -19.35 -18.04 -14.63
C GLN A 244 -18.06 -18.30 -13.81
N VAL A 245 -18.16 -18.19 -12.48
CA VAL A 245 -17.02 -18.39 -11.56
C VAL A 245 -17.27 -19.50 -10.53
N ALA A 246 -18.54 -19.85 -10.26
CA ALA A 246 -18.95 -20.87 -9.30
C ALA A 246 -20.28 -21.52 -9.72
N THR A 247 -20.61 -22.68 -9.13
CA THR A 247 -21.85 -23.43 -9.42
C THR A 247 -23.12 -22.72 -8.95
N VAL A 248 -22.98 -21.79 -8.00
CA VAL A 248 -24.01 -20.88 -7.50
C VAL A 248 -23.53 -19.44 -7.69
N PRO A 249 -24.41 -18.44 -7.68
CA PRO A 249 -23.96 -17.05 -7.71
C PRO A 249 -22.99 -16.76 -6.57
N ALA A 250 -21.88 -16.12 -6.86
CA ALA A 250 -20.80 -15.86 -5.90
C ALA A 250 -20.19 -14.48 -6.12
N PRO A 251 -19.67 -13.81 -5.06
CA PRO A 251 -18.91 -12.59 -5.24
C PRO A 251 -17.75 -12.82 -6.22
N GLU A 252 -17.59 -11.90 -7.17
CA GLU A 252 -16.45 -11.90 -8.10
C GLU A 252 -15.64 -10.63 -7.94
N GLU A 253 -14.32 -10.77 -8.03
CA GLU A 253 -13.40 -9.64 -8.04
C GLU A 253 -13.45 -8.91 -9.39
N ASP A 254 -14.08 -7.74 -9.41
CA ASP A 254 -14.18 -6.84 -10.55
C ASP A 254 -13.23 -5.66 -10.42
N ILE A 255 -12.86 -5.04 -11.54
CA ILE A 255 -12.04 -3.82 -11.57
C ILE A 255 -12.92 -2.59 -11.69
N PHE A 256 -12.68 -1.63 -10.80
CA PHE A 256 -13.35 -0.34 -10.76
C PHE A 256 -12.35 0.80 -10.93
N THR A 257 -12.83 1.91 -11.47
CA THR A 257 -12.08 3.16 -11.57
C THR A 257 -13.04 4.33 -11.44
N ASP A 258 -12.51 5.50 -11.12
CA ASP A 258 -13.27 6.73 -10.98
C ASP A 258 -12.40 7.93 -11.41
N SER A 259 -13.01 9.10 -11.55
CA SER A 259 -12.33 10.38 -11.77
C SER A 259 -12.95 11.44 -10.87
N LEU A 260 -12.19 11.87 -9.86
CA LEU A 260 -12.72 12.67 -8.77
C LEU A 260 -11.68 13.60 -8.15
N ASP A 261 -12.11 14.68 -7.51
CA ASP A 261 -11.21 15.68 -6.91
C ASP A 261 -10.39 15.09 -5.76
N LEU A 262 -9.08 15.29 -5.75
CA LEU A 262 -8.21 14.85 -4.67
C LEU A 262 -8.58 15.58 -3.35
N PRO A 263 -8.84 14.84 -2.24
CA PRO A 263 -9.14 15.46 -0.94
C PRO A 263 -8.00 16.34 -0.40
N GLY A 264 -8.33 17.28 0.49
CA GLY A 264 -7.35 18.09 1.22
C GLY A 264 -6.72 19.21 0.39
N ARG A 265 -7.55 19.96 -0.36
CA ARG A 265 -7.13 21.21 -1.02
C ARG A 265 -6.76 22.28 0.01
#